data_AF-A0A3C1BV96-F1
#
_entry.id   AF-A0A3C1BV96-F1
#
_cell.length_a   1.000
_cell.length_b   1.000
_cell.length_c   1.000
_cell.angle_alpha   90.00
_cell.angle_beta   90.00
_cell.angle_gamma   90.00
#
_symmetry.space_group_name_H-M   'P 1'
#
loop_
_entity.id
_entity.type
_entity.pdbx_description
1 polymer ?
#
loop_
_entity_poly.entity_id
_entity_poly.type
_entity_poly.pdbx_seq_one_letter_code
_entity_poly.pdbx_strand_id
1 'polypeptide(L)'
;PVHMIETINKMMKITRQLQQDYGREPTPEEISKKMDIPVEKIKKVMKIAKEPVSLETPIGEDEDSSLGDFIEDKSATNPADEVMYLKLREHTKQILNTLSQREANVLKLRFGIDCESDHTLEEVGKQFSVTRERIRQIEAKALRKLRHPTRSRILKTFVE
;
A
#
# COMPACT_ATOMS: atom_id res chain seq x y z
N PRO A 1 14.46 7.80 22.36
CA PRO A 1 15.91 7.92 22.67
C PRO A 1 16.20 9.16 23.53
N VAL A 2 17.10 9.06 24.52
CA VAL A 2 17.36 10.15 25.48
C VAL A 2 17.87 11.42 24.80
N HIS A 3 18.76 11.30 23.81
CA HIS A 3 19.29 12.45 23.06
C HIS A 3 18.21 13.28 22.33
N MET A 4 17.09 12.65 21.94
CA MET A 4 15.96 13.35 21.32
C MET A 4 15.20 14.21 22.34
N ILE A 5 15.01 13.70 23.55
CA ILE A 5 14.36 14.42 24.65
C ILE A 5 15.19 15.63 25.05
N GLU A 6 16.52 15.47 25.15
CA GLU A 6 17.43 16.60 25.39
C GLU A 6 17.36 17.67 24.29
N THR A 7 17.27 17.24 23.03
CA THR A 7 17.15 18.16 21.88
C THR A 7 15.82 18.93 21.94
N ILE A 8 14.72 18.24 22.26
CA ILE A 8 13.39 18.84 22.44
C ILE A 8 13.41 19.86 23.59
N ASN A 9 13.97 19.52 24.74
CA ASN A 9 14.06 20.42 25.90
C ASN A 9 14.91 21.67 25.61
N LYS A 10 16.05 21.50 24.93
CA LYS A 10 16.89 22.64 24.48
C LYS A 10 16.12 23.53 23.50
N MET A 11 15.40 22.93 22.56
CA MET A 11 14.57 23.66 21.59
C MET A 11 13.46 24.45 22.29
N MET A 12 12.75 23.85 23.25
CA MET A 12 11.72 24.55 24.04
C MET A 12 12.27 25.74 24.83
N LYS A 13 13.46 25.58 25.44
CA LYS A 13 14.13 26.66 26.17
C LYS A 13 14.46 27.85 25.27
N ILE A 14 15.03 27.58 24.10
CA ILE A 14 15.41 28.61 23.11
C ILE A 14 14.15 29.27 22.52
N THR A 15 13.11 28.49 22.25
CA THR A 15 11.82 29.00 21.74
C THR A 15 11.22 30.01 22.73
N ARG A 16 11.18 29.69 24.04
CA ARG A 16 10.72 30.62 25.08
C ARG A 16 11.56 31.89 25.17
N GLN A 17 12.88 31.76 25.07
CA GLN A 17 13.78 32.92 25.11
C GLN A 17 13.53 33.85 23.91
N LEU A 18 13.50 33.31 22.70
CA LEU A 18 13.21 34.08 21.50
C LEU A 18 11.80 34.69 21.51
N GLN A 19 10.82 33.99 22.10
CA GLN A 19 9.46 34.51 22.27
C GLN A 19 9.42 35.73 23.20
N GLN A 20 10.20 35.69 24.29
CA GLN A 20 10.33 36.83 25.19
C GLN A 20 11.06 38.00 24.52
N ASP A 21 12.13 37.72 23.76
CA ASP A 21 12.93 38.74 23.09
C ASP A 21 12.18 39.42 21.93
N TYR A 22 11.37 38.68 21.18
CA TYR A 22 10.66 39.17 19.99
C TYR A 22 9.21 39.57 20.25
N GLY A 23 8.64 39.21 21.41
CA GLY A 23 7.22 39.44 21.72
C GLY A 23 6.25 38.67 20.82
N ARG A 24 6.73 37.67 20.06
CA ARG A 24 5.96 36.80 19.16
C ARG A 24 6.56 35.41 19.11
N GLU A 25 5.80 34.43 18.60
CA GLU A 25 6.37 33.11 18.37
C GLU A 25 7.53 33.15 17.33
N PRO A 26 8.67 32.51 17.63
CA PRO A 26 9.80 32.47 16.71
C PRO A 26 9.56 31.47 15.58
N THR A 27 10.10 31.79 14.40
CA THR A 27 10.04 30.92 13.23
C THR A 27 11.04 29.75 13.33
N PRO A 28 10.81 28.64 12.62
CA PRO A 28 11.76 27.52 12.60
C PRO A 28 13.17 27.91 12.12
N GLU A 29 13.28 28.94 11.28
CA GLU A 29 14.54 29.49 10.79
C GLU A 29 15.30 30.27 11.87
N GLU A 30 14.60 31.03 12.71
CA GLU A 30 15.18 31.76 13.84
C GLU A 30 15.69 30.78 14.91
N ILE A 31 14.92 29.73 15.21
CA ILE A 31 15.33 28.65 16.10
C ILE A 31 16.56 27.91 15.53
N SER A 32 16.58 27.68 14.23
CA SER A 32 17.70 27.04 13.51
C SER A 32 19.01 27.80 13.65
N LYS A 33 18.99 29.12 13.41
CA LYS A 33 20.16 29.98 13.56
C LYS A 33 20.69 29.99 15.00
N LYS A 34 19.81 29.91 16.00
CA LYS A 34 20.21 29.94 17.41
C LYS A 34 20.71 28.59 17.94
N MET A 35 20.17 27.49 17.42
CA MET A 35 20.57 26.13 17.81
C MET A 35 21.73 25.56 17.01
N ASP A 36 22.10 26.20 15.90
CA ASP A 36 23.06 25.68 14.91
C ASP A 36 22.68 24.28 14.39
N ILE A 37 21.37 24.11 14.15
CA ILE A 37 20.78 22.86 13.65
C ILE A 37 20.04 23.18 12.35
N PRO A 38 20.12 22.33 11.30
CA PRO A 38 19.37 22.54 10.06
C PRO A 38 17.87 22.69 10.29
N VAL A 39 17.24 23.63 9.59
CA VAL A 39 15.79 23.94 9.67
C VAL A 39 14.93 22.68 9.48
N GLU A 40 15.31 21.78 8.56
CA GLU A 40 14.59 20.53 8.32
C GLU A 40 14.55 19.63 9.57
N LYS A 41 15.66 19.57 10.30
CA LYS A 41 15.76 18.77 11.53
C LYS A 41 14.90 19.39 12.63
N ILE A 42 14.83 20.71 12.72
CA ILE A 42 13.93 21.40 13.65
C ILE A 42 12.47 21.11 13.32
N LYS A 43 12.06 21.20 12.04
CA LYS A 43 10.70 20.84 11.62
C LYS A 43 10.34 19.39 12.00
N LYS A 44 11.27 18.45 11.85
CA LYS A 44 11.09 17.06 12.28
C LYS A 44 10.96 16.94 13.80
N VAL A 45 11.83 17.61 14.57
CA VAL A 45 11.79 17.60 16.04
C VAL A 45 10.50 18.23 16.55
N MET A 46 10.05 19.35 15.99
CA MET A 46 8.77 19.98 16.32
C MET A 46 7.58 19.04 16.03
N LYS A 47 7.64 18.25 14.95
CA LYS A 47 6.60 17.26 14.64
C LYS A 47 6.56 16.11 15.64
N ILE A 48 7.73 15.64 16.10
CA ILE A 48 7.86 14.56 17.08
C ILE A 48 7.48 15.02 18.49
N ALA A 49 7.76 16.28 18.82
CA ALA A 49 7.47 16.86 20.12
C ALA A 49 5.96 17.10 20.35
N LYS A 50 5.11 17.00 19.32
CA LYS A 50 3.66 17.08 19.48
C LYS A 50 3.16 15.84 20.22
N GLU A 51 2.48 16.05 21.33
CA GLU A 51 1.81 14.98 22.05
C GLU A 51 0.62 14.45 21.23
N PRO A 52 0.38 13.13 21.25
CA PRO A 52 -0.80 12.56 20.62
C PRO A 52 -2.07 13.11 21.27
N VAL A 53 -3.09 13.34 20.46
CA VAL A 53 -4.42 13.74 20.94
C VAL A 53 -5.23 12.48 21.22
N SER A 54 -6.06 12.51 22.27
CA SER A 54 -6.95 11.39 22.56
C SER A 54 -8.00 11.23 21.46
N LEU A 55 -8.30 9.99 21.08
CA LEU A 55 -9.41 9.72 20.16
C LEU A 55 -10.78 10.02 20.80
N GLU A 56 -10.84 10.00 22.13
CA GLU A 56 -12.05 10.34 22.89
C GLU A 56 -12.22 11.86 23.06
N THR A 57 -11.33 12.68 22.50
CA THR A 57 -11.51 14.14 22.54
C THR A 57 -12.79 14.50 21.80
N PRO A 58 -13.78 15.15 22.47
CA PRO A 58 -15.05 15.51 21.85
C PRO A 58 -14.82 16.54 20.75
N ILE A 59 -15.58 16.41 19.66
CA ILE A 59 -15.57 17.33 18.53
C ILE A 59 -16.93 18.00 18.39
N GLY A 60 -16.95 19.33 18.38
CA GLY A 60 -18.17 20.11 18.22
C GLY A 60 -18.87 20.40 19.55
N GLU A 61 -20.11 20.89 19.46
CA GLU A 61 -20.99 21.14 20.62
C GLU A 61 -21.79 19.88 21.01
N ASP A 62 -21.86 18.88 20.13
CA ASP A 62 -22.55 17.62 20.37
C ASP A 62 -21.63 16.67 21.17
N GLU A 63 -21.99 16.38 22.42
CA GLU A 63 -21.21 15.53 23.34
C GLU A 63 -21.08 14.06 22.88
N ASP A 64 -21.81 13.66 21.84
CA ASP A 64 -21.83 12.29 21.32
C ASP A 64 -20.77 12.01 20.25
N SER A 65 -20.05 13.02 19.76
CA SER A 65 -19.05 12.86 18.68
C SER A 65 -17.62 13.01 19.19
N SER A 66 -16.80 11.98 18.98
CA SER A 66 -15.39 11.96 19.35
C SER A 66 -14.48 12.07 18.12
N LEU A 67 -13.23 12.51 18.31
CA LEU A 67 -12.22 12.57 17.25
C LEU A 67 -12.02 11.22 16.55
N GLY A 68 -12.15 10.11 17.29
CA GLY A 68 -12.02 8.75 16.78
C GLY A 68 -13.07 8.40 15.73
N ASP A 69 -14.29 8.93 15.84
CA ASP A 69 -15.41 8.61 14.94
C ASP A 69 -15.18 9.14 13.51
N PHE A 70 -14.25 10.09 13.35
CA PHE A 70 -13.89 10.68 12.05
C PHE A 70 -12.66 10.05 11.41
N ILE A 71 -12.03 9.06 12.06
CA ILE A 71 -10.86 8.37 11.51
C ILE A 71 -11.34 7.21 10.66
N GLU A 72 -11.26 7.38 9.34
CA GLU A 72 -11.51 6.30 8.40
C GLU A 72 -10.46 5.19 8.53
N ASP A 73 -10.92 3.94 8.48
CA ASP A 73 -10.03 2.80 8.33
C ASP A 73 -9.59 2.67 6.87
N LYS A 74 -8.36 3.12 6.58
CA LYS A 74 -7.75 3.02 5.25
C LYS A 74 -7.31 1.61 4.88
N SER A 75 -7.31 0.68 5.83
CA SER A 75 -6.98 -0.72 5.60
C SER A 75 -8.20 -1.56 5.26
N ALA A 76 -9.40 -1.07 5.56
CA ALA A 76 -10.64 -1.74 5.22
C ALA A 76 -10.81 -1.82 3.70
N THR A 77 -10.97 -3.04 3.20
CA THR A 77 -11.32 -3.32 1.80
C THR A 77 -12.76 -2.88 1.54
N ASN A 78 -12.98 -2.18 0.44
CA ASN A 78 -14.33 -1.82 0.03
C ASN A 78 -15.10 -3.11 -0.36
N PRO A 79 -16.29 -3.37 0.21
CA PRO A 79 -17.06 -4.57 -0.12
C PRO A 79 -17.38 -4.70 -1.62
N ALA A 80 -17.51 -3.58 -2.34
CA ALA A 80 -17.67 -3.60 -3.79
C ALA A 80 -16.44 -4.18 -4.51
N ASP A 81 -15.24 -3.81 -4.06
CA ASP A 81 -13.98 -4.29 -4.61
C ASP A 81 -13.77 -5.78 -4.28
N GLU A 82 -14.16 -6.22 -3.09
CA GLU A 82 -14.12 -7.65 -2.73
C GLU A 82 -15.02 -8.48 -3.64
N VAL A 83 -16.25 -8.03 -3.88
CA VAL A 83 -17.19 -8.71 -4.79
C VAL A 83 -16.63 -8.73 -6.22
N MET A 84 -16.00 -7.63 -6.66
CA MET A 84 -15.33 -7.58 -7.97
C MET A 84 -14.20 -8.61 -8.06
N TYR A 85 -13.36 -8.71 -7.03
CA TYR A 85 -12.25 -9.67 -6.97
C TYR A 85 -12.74 -11.13 -6.98
N LEU A 86 -13.78 -11.43 -6.21
CA LEU A 86 -14.42 -12.76 -6.21
C LEU A 86 -14.95 -13.12 -7.60
N LYS A 87 -15.70 -12.22 -8.24
CA LYS A 87 -16.21 -12.43 -9.61
C LYS A 87 -15.09 -12.60 -10.63
N LEU A 88 -14.03 -11.79 -10.52
CA LEU A 88 -12.86 -11.91 -11.39
C LEU A 88 -12.21 -13.29 -11.26
N ARG A 89 -12.05 -13.78 -10.03
CA ARG A 89 -11.51 -15.12 -9.76
C ARG A 89 -12.38 -16.22 -10.36
N GLU A 90 -13.70 -16.15 -10.18
CA GLU A 90 -14.65 -17.11 -10.74
C GLU A 90 -14.59 -17.15 -12.27
N HIS A 91 -14.67 -15.99 -12.92
CA HIS A 91 -14.61 -15.92 -14.38
C HIS A 91 -13.25 -16.36 -14.93
N THR A 92 -12.15 -16.02 -14.25
CA THR A 92 -10.81 -16.50 -14.63
C THR A 92 -10.76 -18.03 -14.58
N LYS A 93 -11.32 -18.65 -13.53
CA LYS A 93 -11.40 -20.11 -13.40
C LYS A 93 -12.27 -20.74 -14.50
N GLN A 94 -13.44 -20.16 -14.79
CA GLN A 94 -14.32 -20.62 -15.87
C GLN A 94 -13.60 -20.61 -17.23
N ILE A 95 -12.86 -19.53 -17.52
CA ILE A 95 -12.13 -19.36 -18.79
C ILE A 95 -10.95 -20.32 -18.88
N LEU A 96 -10.19 -20.51 -17.79
CA LEU A 96 -9.11 -21.50 -17.75
C LEU A 96 -9.62 -22.92 -18.00
N ASN A 97 -10.83 -23.26 -17.54
CA ASN A 97 -11.46 -24.56 -17.83
C ASN A 97 -11.81 -24.77 -19.31
N THR A 98 -11.81 -23.71 -20.14
CA THR A 98 -12.02 -23.82 -21.61
C THR A 98 -10.73 -24.10 -22.39
N LEU A 99 -9.58 -24.09 -21.71
CA LEU A 99 -8.30 -24.49 -22.27
C LEU A 99 -8.10 -26.00 -22.06
N SER A 100 -7.10 -26.56 -22.74
CA SER A 100 -6.69 -27.93 -22.43
C SER A 100 -6.11 -28.00 -21.01
N GLN A 101 -6.25 -29.14 -20.32
CA GLN A 101 -5.75 -29.33 -18.95
C GLN A 101 -4.27 -28.93 -18.80
N ARG A 102 -3.46 -29.24 -19.82
CA ARG A 102 -2.04 -28.90 -19.86
C ARG A 102 -1.80 -27.39 -19.98
N GLU A 103 -2.56 -26.70 -20.82
CA GLU A 103 -2.48 -25.24 -20.96
C GLU A 103 -2.96 -24.52 -19.70
N ALA A 104 -4.07 -24.98 -19.10
CA ALA A 104 -4.61 -24.42 -17.87
C ALA A 104 -3.63 -24.58 -16.70
N ASN A 105 -3.05 -25.76 -16.50
CA ASN A 105 -2.11 -26.01 -15.41
C ASN A 105 -0.81 -25.20 -15.58
N VAL A 106 -0.30 -25.06 -16.80
CA VAL A 106 0.88 -24.21 -17.07
C VAL A 106 0.60 -22.75 -16.70
N LEU A 107 -0.56 -22.21 -17.05
CA LEU A 107 -0.94 -20.84 -16.66
C LEU A 107 -1.16 -20.70 -15.16
N LYS A 108 -1.80 -21.68 -14.51
CA LYS A 108 -2.02 -21.66 -13.05
C LYS A 108 -0.71 -21.59 -12.28
N LEU A 109 0.23 -22.47 -12.60
CA LEU A 109 1.55 -22.48 -11.96
C LEU A 109 2.35 -21.22 -12.29
N ARG A 110 2.27 -20.72 -13.53
CA ARG A 110 3.04 -19.54 -13.94
C ARG A 110 2.58 -18.25 -13.26
N PHE A 111 1.28 -18.10 -13.01
CA PHE A 111 0.68 -16.89 -12.43
C PHE A 111 0.24 -17.08 -10.97
N GLY A 112 0.53 -18.23 -10.34
CA GLY A 112 0.12 -18.50 -8.96
C GLY A 112 -1.39 -18.65 -8.76
N ILE A 113 -2.15 -18.98 -9.80
CA ILE A 113 -3.61 -19.11 -9.70
C ILE A 113 -3.95 -20.44 -9.03
N ASP A 114 -4.58 -20.38 -7.85
CA ASP A 114 -4.84 -21.53 -6.98
C ASP A 114 -3.55 -22.25 -6.51
N CYS A 115 -2.41 -21.54 -6.46
CA CYS A 115 -1.11 -22.03 -5.98
C CYS A 115 -0.54 -21.05 -4.94
N GLU A 116 0.34 -21.53 -4.06
CA GLU A 116 0.97 -20.69 -3.02
C GLU A 116 1.90 -19.61 -3.59
N SER A 117 2.55 -19.91 -4.72
CA SER A 117 3.48 -18.99 -5.39
C SER A 117 3.43 -19.13 -6.91
N ASP A 118 3.88 -18.08 -7.60
CA ASP A 118 4.19 -18.16 -9.01
C ASP A 118 5.48 -18.94 -9.24
N HIS A 119 5.56 -19.62 -10.39
CA HIS A 119 6.71 -20.46 -10.75
C HIS A 119 7.37 -19.93 -12.03
N THR A 120 8.68 -20.04 -12.12
CA THR A 120 9.44 -19.69 -13.32
C THR A 120 9.20 -20.69 -14.46
N LEU A 121 9.50 -20.28 -15.70
CA LEU A 121 9.40 -21.18 -16.87
C LEU A 121 10.26 -22.44 -16.73
N GLU A 122 11.37 -22.36 -16.00
CA GLU A 122 12.26 -23.49 -15.77
C GLU A 122 11.70 -24.46 -14.72
N GLU A 123 11.11 -23.95 -13.63
CA GLU A 123 10.45 -24.75 -12.61
C GLU A 123 9.22 -25.48 -13.17
N VAL A 124 8.38 -24.76 -13.92
CA VAL A 124 7.25 -25.37 -14.63
C VAL A 124 7.77 -26.39 -15.65
N GLY A 125 8.86 -26.10 -16.37
CA GLY A 125 9.49 -27.05 -17.30
C GLY A 125 9.90 -28.36 -16.63
N LYS A 126 10.51 -28.28 -15.44
CA LYS A 126 10.89 -29.44 -14.62
C LYS A 126 9.66 -30.28 -14.23
N GLN A 127 8.59 -29.65 -13.72
CA GLN A 127 7.36 -30.36 -13.34
C GLN A 127 6.66 -31.06 -14.51
N PHE A 128 6.68 -30.47 -15.70
CA PHE A 128 6.05 -31.05 -16.90
C PHE A 128 7.01 -31.91 -17.74
N SER A 129 8.24 -32.13 -17.26
CA SER A 129 9.32 -32.85 -17.95
C SER A 129 9.51 -32.37 -19.40
N VAL A 130 9.51 -31.05 -19.60
CA VAL A 130 9.72 -30.40 -20.90
C VAL A 130 10.70 -29.25 -20.80
N THR A 131 11.26 -28.84 -21.94
CA THR A 131 12.18 -27.71 -21.98
C THR A 131 11.48 -26.40 -21.61
N ARG A 132 12.26 -25.45 -21.08
CA ARG A 132 11.81 -24.07 -20.79
C ARG A 132 11.11 -23.43 -22.00
N GLU A 133 11.71 -23.57 -23.18
CA GLU A 133 11.17 -23.01 -24.42
C GLU A 133 9.83 -23.64 -24.79
N ARG A 134 9.64 -24.93 -24.47
CA ARG A 134 8.35 -25.59 -24.69
C ARG A 134 7.25 -25.02 -23.81
N ILE A 135 7.54 -24.72 -22.53
CA ILE A 135 6.57 -24.04 -21.64
C ILE A 135 6.22 -22.65 -22.18
N ARG A 136 7.22 -21.88 -22.62
CA ARG A 136 7.00 -20.55 -23.23
C ARG A 136 6.07 -20.61 -24.44
N GLN A 137 6.24 -21.62 -25.31
CA GLN A 137 5.35 -21.83 -26.46
C GLN A 137 3.91 -22.18 -26.04
N ILE A 138 3.74 -23.03 -25.03
CA ILE A 138 2.42 -23.41 -24.50
C ILE A 138 1.73 -22.19 -23.91
N GLU A 139 2.44 -21.38 -23.13
CA GLU A 139 1.94 -20.12 -22.56
C GLU A 139 1.49 -19.16 -23.66
N ALA A 140 2.35 -18.87 -24.65
CA ALA A 140 2.02 -17.97 -25.75
C ALA A 140 0.79 -18.44 -26.54
N LYS A 141 0.66 -19.76 -26.76
CA LYS A 141 -0.50 -20.36 -27.43
C LYS A 141 -1.76 -20.25 -26.57
N ALA A 142 -1.67 -20.50 -25.27
CA ALA A 142 -2.79 -20.38 -24.34
C ALA A 142 -3.29 -18.92 -24.25
N LEU A 143 -2.38 -17.96 -24.07
CA LEU A 143 -2.69 -16.52 -24.08
C LEU A 143 -3.32 -16.08 -25.40
N ARG A 144 -2.83 -16.59 -26.54
CA ARG A 144 -3.45 -16.32 -27.86
C ARG A 144 -4.89 -16.83 -27.92
N LYS A 145 -5.20 -18.01 -27.37
CA LYS A 145 -6.58 -18.52 -27.29
C LYS A 145 -7.45 -17.66 -26.37
N LEU A 146 -6.91 -17.22 -25.23
CA LEU A 146 -7.62 -16.37 -24.28
C LEU A 146 -7.92 -14.98 -24.83
N ARG A 147 -7.06 -14.45 -25.71
CA ARG A 147 -7.28 -13.16 -26.39
C ARG A 147 -8.44 -13.17 -27.39
N HIS A 148 -8.91 -14.34 -27.82
CA HIS A 148 -10.01 -14.43 -28.78
C HIS A 148 -11.29 -13.77 -28.22
N PRO A 149 -12.03 -12.96 -29.00
CA PRO A 149 -13.13 -12.10 -28.50
C PRO A 149 -14.22 -12.84 -27.73
N THR A 150 -14.57 -14.08 -28.10
CA THR A 150 -15.54 -14.89 -27.34
C THR A 150 -15.12 -15.17 -25.90
N ARG A 151 -13.82 -15.27 -25.62
CA ARG A 151 -13.28 -15.54 -24.28
C ARG A 151 -12.86 -14.25 -23.58
N SER A 152 -12.26 -13.31 -24.31
CA SER A 152 -11.78 -12.05 -23.74
C SER A 152 -12.89 -11.07 -23.38
N ARG A 153 -14.09 -11.16 -23.97
CA ARG A 153 -15.22 -10.27 -23.64
C ARG A 153 -15.58 -10.28 -22.15
N ILE A 154 -15.52 -11.44 -21.51
CA ILE A 154 -15.85 -11.61 -20.08
C ILE A 154 -14.78 -10.98 -19.18
N LEU A 155 -13.49 -11.06 -19.57
CA LEU A 155 -12.41 -10.46 -18.77
C LEU A 155 -12.22 -8.97 -19.06
N LYS A 156 -12.58 -8.51 -20.26
CA LYS A 156 -12.52 -7.09 -20.63
C LYS A 156 -13.45 -6.21 -19.80
N THR A 157 -14.55 -6.75 -19.25
CA THR A 157 -15.42 -5.97 -18.36
C THR A 157 -14.78 -5.65 -17.00
N PHE A 158 -13.65 -6.29 -16.67
CA PHE A 158 -12.88 -6.03 -15.45
C PHE A 158 -11.67 -5.12 -15.69
N VAL A 159 -11.40 -4.74 -16.94
CA VAL A 159 -10.34 -3.81 -17.32
C VAL A 159 -11.03 -2.54 -17.81
N GLU A 160 -11.28 -1.62 -16.88
CA GLU A 160 -11.61 -0.22 -17.22
C GLU A 160 -10.42 0.48 -17.87
#